data_AF-A0A5D3D4S0-F1
#
_entry.id   AF-A0A5D3D4S0-F1
#
_cell.length_a   1.000
_cell.length_b   1.000
_cell.length_c   1.000
_cell.angle_alpha   90.00
_cell.angle_beta   90.00
_cell.angle_gamma   90.00
#
_symmetry.space_group_name_H-M   'P 1'
#
loop_
_entity.id
_entity.type
_entity.pdbx_description
1 polymer ?
#
loop_
_entity_poly.entity_id
_entity_poly.type
_entity_poly.pdbx_seq_one_letter_code
_entity_poly.pdbx_strand_id
1 'polypeptide(L)'
;MSKDFRATLDVVRNEIVDVNARLNLTMRAIANQALTGGTILVSTVKISEPKSFCGERDAKTLENYIFDLEQCFRATNTVTEEAYTGDDASV
;
A
#
# COMPACT_ATOMS: atom_id res chain seq x y z
N MET A 1 31.82 11.02 -4.76
CA MET A 1 30.69 10.14 -4.37
C MET A 1 31.24 8.76 -4.09
N SER A 2 30.98 8.18 -2.93
CA SER A 2 31.53 6.87 -2.57
C SER A 2 30.83 5.75 -3.35
N LYS A 3 31.55 4.66 -3.60
CA LYS A 3 31.02 3.47 -4.29
C LYS A 3 29.84 2.86 -3.53
N ASP A 4 29.89 2.94 -2.20
CA ASP A 4 28.85 2.43 -1.31
C ASP A 4 27.55 3.22 -1.44
N PHE A 5 27.63 4.55 -1.56
CA PHE A 5 26.44 5.38 -1.79
C PHE A 5 25.73 5.02 -3.10
N ARG A 6 26.51 4.74 -4.16
CA ARG A 6 25.96 4.29 -5.45
C ARG A 6 25.29 2.92 -5.33
N ALA A 7 25.90 1.99 -4.60
CA ALA A 7 25.34 0.66 -4.38
C ALA A 7 24.02 0.72 -3.61
N THR A 8 23.95 1.50 -2.53
CA THR A 8 22.71 1.70 -1.77
C THR A 8 21.60 2.29 -2.64
N LEU A 9 21.95 3.27 -3.48
CA LEU A 9 20.98 3.92 -4.33
C LEU A 9 20.46 3.01 -5.46
N ASP A 10 21.31 2.12 -5.97
CA ASP A 10 20.89 1.08 -6.92
C ASP A 10 19.96 0.04 -6.26
N VAL A 11 20.19 -0.33 -5.00
CA VAL A 11 19.27 -1.19 -4.22
C VAL A 11 17.90 -0.52 -4.05
N VAL A 12 17.87 0.74 -3.60
CA VAL A 12 16.61 1.48 -3.40
C VAL A 12 15.82 1.60 -4.70
N ARG A 13 16.48 1.84 -5.84
CA ARG A 13 15.82 1.86 -7.15
C ARG A 13 15.18 0.51 -7.50
N ASN A 14 15.87 -0.59 -7.22
CA ASN A 14 15.34 -1.93 -7.49
C ASN A 14 14.14 -2.24 -6.60
N GLU A 15 14.18 -1.85 -5.32
CA GLU A 15 13.04 -2.01 -4.40
C GLU A 15 11.82 -1.19 -4.85
N ILE A 16 12.01 0.04 -5.34
CA ILE A 16 10.92 0.85 -5.90
C ILE A 16 10.28 0.15 -7.11
N VAL A 17 11.11 -0.43 -7.99
CA VAL A 17 10.62 -1.19 -9.15
C VAL A 17 9.82 -2.42 -8.71
N ASP A 18 10.30 -3.16 -7.71
CA ASP A 18 9.60 -4.34 -7.14
C ASP A 18 8.24 -3.96 -6.53
N VAL A 19 8.23 -2.94 -5.67
CA VAL A 19 7.00 -2.44 -5.03
C VAL A 19 5.99 -1.99 -6.09
N ASN A 20 6.44 -1.28 -7.13
CA ASN A 20 5.57 -0.84 -8.21
C ASN A 20 5.00 -2.02 -9.02
N ALA A 21 5.79 -3.08 -9.26
CA ALA A 21 5.32 -4.28 -9.92
C ALA A 21 4.23 -4.99 -9.10
N ARG A 22 4.46 -5.15 -7.78
CA ARG A 22 3.49 -5.75 -6.85
C ARG A 22 2.20 -4.94 -6.75
N LEU A 23 2.31 -3.61 -6.65
CA LEU A 23 1.16 -2.71 -6.60
C LEU A 23 0.29 -2.83 -7.87
N ASN A 24 0.91 -2.80 -9.05
CA ASN A 24 0.19 -2.96 -10.32
C ASN A 24 -0.48 -4.32 -10.45
N LEU A 25 0.14 -5.38 -9.94
CA LEU A 25 -0.46 -6.72 -9.92
C LEU A 25 -1.68 -6.76 -8.99
N THR A 26 -1.58 -6.19 -7.78
CA THR A 26 -2.70 -6.13 -6.83
C THR A 26 -3.86 -5.31 -7.39
N MET A 27 -3.60 -4.14 -7.97
CA MET A 27 -4.65 -3.33 -8.61
C MET A 27 -5.35 -4.09 -9.74
N ARG A 28 -4.59 -4.85 -10.55
CA ARG A 28 -5.16 -5.69 -11.60
C ARG A 28 -5.97 -6.85 -11.04
N ALA A 29 -5.49 -7.51 -9.97
CA ALA A 29 -6.22 -8.58 -9.30
C ALA A 29 -7.56 -8.07 -8.73
N ILE A 30 -7.57 -6.91 -8.06
CA ILE A 30 -8.79 -6.27 -7.55
C ILE A 30 -9.73 -5.90 -8.70
N ALA A 31 -9.22 -5.30 -9.79
CA ALA A 31 -10.04 -4.96 -10.95
C ALA A 31 -10.65 -6.20 -11.63
N ASN A 32 -9.88 -7.29 -11.74
CA ASN A 32 -10.36 -8.56 -12.29
C ASN A 32 -11.36 -9.26 -11.35
N GLN A 33 -11.19 -9.14 -10.03
CA GLN A 33 -12.18 -9.61 -9.05
C GLN A 33 -13.48 -8.79 -9.12
N ALA A 34 -13.40 -7.47 -9.33
CA ALA A 34 -14.59 -6.61 -9.47
C ALA A 34 -15.42 -6.95 -10.70
N LEU A 35 -14.76 -7.43 -11.77
CA LEU A 35 -15.42 -7.89 -13.00
C LEU A 35 -16.10 -9.25 -12.84
N THR A 36 -15.69 -10.06 -11.85
CA THR A 36 -16.15 -11.43 -11.64
C THR A 36 -17.22 -11.49 -10.54
N GLY A 37 -18.34 -10.80 -10.77
CA GLY A 37 -19.65 -11.00 -10.12
C GLY A 37 -19.67 -11.36 -8.63
N GLY A 38 -19.79 -10.35 -7.77
CA GLY A 38 -20.31 -10.52 -6.40
C GLY A 38 -19.48 -9.82 -5.32
N THR A 39 -19.92 -8.62 -4.95
CA THR A 39 -19.64 -7.97 -3.64
C THR A 39 -18.16 -7.81 -3.28
N ILE A 40 -17.50 -6.81 -3.87
CA ILE A 40 -16.37 -6.18 -3.18
C ILE A 40 -16.97 -5.13 -2.24
N LEU A 41 -17.18 -5.49 -0.98
CA LEU A 41 -17.32 -4.49 0.07
C LEU A 41 -15.92 -3.89 0.27
N VAL A 42 -15.54 -2.96 -0.61
CA VAL A 42 -14.47 -2.00 -0.31
C VAL A 42 -15.01 -1.23 0.88
N SER A 43 -14.65 -1.65 2.09
CA SER A 43 -15.00 -0.89 3.27
C SER A 43 -14.37 0.48 3.08
N THR A 44 -15.25 1.46 2.90
CA THR A 44 -14.90 2.85 2.68
C THR A 44 -14.47 3.45 4.01
N VAL A 45 -13.41 2.92 4.62
CA VAL A 45 -12.63 3.74 5.54
C VAL A 45 -12.10 4.87 4.66
N LYS A 46 -12.53 6.10 4.93
CA LYS A 46 -12.02 7.30 4.26
C LYS A 46 -10.57 7.49 4.69
N ILE A 47 -9.67 6.71 4.09
CA ILE A 47 -8.25 6.88 4.26
C ILE A 47 -7.91 8.14 3.47
N SER A 48 -7.66 9.22 4.20
CA SER A 48 -7.21 10.48 3.60
C SER A 48 -5.87 10.23 2.93
N GLU A 49 -5.77 10.57 1.65
CA GLU A 49 -4.52 10.45 0.91
C GLU A 49 -3.43 11.29 1.59
N PRO A 50 -2.25 10.71 1.89
CA PRO A 50 -1.16 11.46 2.49
C PRO A 50 -0.69 12.54 1.52
N LYS A 51 -0.39 13.72 2.06
CA LYS A 51 -0.01 14.89 1.28
C LYS A 51 1.25 14.60 0.44
N SER A 52 1.22 14.91 -0.85
CA SER A 52 2.37 14.70 -1.74
C SER A 52 3.64 15.38 -1.20
N PHE A 53 4.73 14.62 -1.08
CA PHE A 53 6.00 15.16 -0.62
C PHE A 53 6.67 16.00 -1.72
N CYS A 54 6.98 17.27 -1.42
CA CYS A 54 7.55 18.21 -2.38
C CYS A 54 9.09 18.10 -2.53
N GLY A 55 9.72 17.07 -1.94
CA GLY A 55 11.18 16.88 -2.04
C GLY A 55 11.98 17.86 -1.19
N GLU A 56 11.39 18.37 -0.10
CA GLU A 56 12.05 19.32 0.78
C GLU A 56 13.25 18.67 1.47
N ARG A 57 14.40 19.34 1.54
CA ARG A 57 15.64 18.80 2.18
C ARG A 57 15.59 18.91 3.71
N ASP A 58 14.41 18.68 4.28
CA ASP A 58 14.19 18.62 5.72
C ASP A 58 13.90 17.17 6.13
N ALA A 59 14.80 16.63 6.96
CA ALA A 59 14.71 15.24 7.42
C ALA A 59 13.40 14.98 8.18
N LYS A 60 12.94 15.97 8.95
CA LYS A 60 11.71 15.86 9.73
C LYS A 60 10.47 15.80 8.86
N THR A 61 10.43 16.57 7.78
CA THR A 61 9.34 16.53 6.80
C THR A 61 9.31 15.20 6.04
N LEU A 62 10.47 14.64 5.70
CA LEU A 62 10.55 13.31 5.09
C LEU A 62 10.09 12.20 6.05
N GLU A 63 10.52 12.25 7.31
CA GLU A 63 10.11 11.29 8.34
C GLU A 63 8.60 11.31 8.59
N ASN A 64 8.00 12.51 8.69
CA ASN A 64 6.55 12.65 8.82
C ASN A 64 5.79 12.06 7.62
N TYR A 65 6.28 12.30 6.40
CA TYR A 65 5.65 11.75 5.20
C TYR A 65 5.71 10.22 5.15
N ILE A 66 6.84 9.63 5.53
CA ILE A 66 6.99 8.17 5.62
C ILE A 66 6.05 7.62 6.70
N PHE A 67 5.95 8.28 7.86
CA PHE A 67 5.04 7.88 8.93
C PHE A 67 3.57 7.90 8.48
N ASP A 68 3.13 8.95 7.80
CA ASP A 68 1.77 9.06 7.27
C ASP A 68 1.45 7.95 6.25
N LEU A 69 2.42 7.59 5.40
CA LEU A 69 2.29 6.48 4.46
C LEU A 69 2.14 5.13 5.19
N GLU A 70 2.95 4.87 6.20
CA GLU A 70 2.84 3.61 6.95
C GLU A 70 1.49 3.48 7.67
N GLN A 71 0.97 4.58 8.23
CA GLN A 71 -0.34 4.58 8.87
C GLN A 71 -1.47 4.34 7.86
N CYS A 72 -1.35 4.87 6.65
CA CYS A 72 -2.27 4.59 5.54
C CYS A 72 -2.32 3.08 5.21
N PHE A 73 -1.17 2.43 5.09
CA PHE A 73 -1.11 0.98 4.84
C PHE A 73 -1.68 0.16 6.01
N ARG A 74 -1.34 0.52 7.26
CA ARG A 74 -1.87 -0.19 8.45
C ARG A 74 -3.39 -0.08 8.55
N ALA A 75 -3.96 1.11 8.30
CA ALA A 75 -5.40 1.32 8.32
C ALA A 75 -6.15 0.57 7.21
N THR A 76 -5.50 0.36 6.06
CA THR A 76 -6.06 -0.41 4.93
C THR A 76 -6.11 -1.91 5.24
N ASN A 77 -5.10 -2.45 5.92
CA ASN A 77 -4.98 -3.90 6.16
C ASN A 77 -5.90 -4.42 7.28
N THR A 78 -6.40 -3.57 8.19
CA THR A 78 -7.36 -4.00 9.22
C THR A 78 -8.77 -4.31 8.69
N VAL A 79 -9.08 -3.92 7.46
CA VAL A 79 -10.42 -4.09 6.86
C VAL A 79 -10.62 -5.46 6.20
N THR A 80 -9.55 -6.23 5.96
CA THR A 80 -9.62 -7.48 5.18
C THR A 80 -9.77 -8.74 6.05
N GLU A 81 -9.62 -8.64 7.36
CA GLU A 81 -9.57 -9.82 8.26
C GLU A 81 -10.94 -10.29 8.80
N GLU A 82 -12.04 -9.56 8.58
CA GLU A 82 -13.38 -9.88 9.15
C GLU A 82 -14.36 -10.57 8.18
N ALA A 83 -13.88 -11.13 7.06
CA ALA A 83 -14.72 -11.79 6.05
C ALA A 83 -14.67 -13.34 6.07
N TYR A 84 -14.26 -13.99 7.16
CA TYR A 84 -14.25 -15.46 7.29
C TYR A 84 -14.91 -16.01 8.57
N THR A 85 -15.98 -15.39 9.05
CA THR A 85 -16.88 -16.06 10.01
C THR A 85 -18.33 -15.73 9.69
N GLY A 86 -18.86 -16.42 8.69
CA GLY A 86 -20.28 -16.39 8.33
C GLY A 86 -20.69 -17.74 7.74
N ASP A 87 -21.35 -18.52 8.60
CA ASP A 87 -22.47 -19.41 8.26
C ASP A 87 -22.16 -20.72 7.52
N ASP A 88 -21.73 -21.73 8.28
CA ASP A 88 -22.02 -23.12 7.95
C ASP A 88 -22.40 -23.90 9.23
N ALA A 89 -23.60 -23.61 9.76
CA ALA A 89 -24.23 -24.41 10.81
C ALA A 89 -25.76 -24.23 10.80
N SER A 90 -26.43 -24.49 9.68
CA SER A 90 -27.86 -24.92 9.64
C SER A 90 -28.28 -25.26 8.21
N VAL A 91 -28.42 -26.54 7.84
CA VAL A 91 -29.63 -27.40 7.85
C VAL A 91 -29.21 -28.81 7.47
#